data_AF-A0AA39PGQ9-F1
#
_entry.id   AF-A0AA39PGQ9-F1
#
_cell.length_a   1.000
_cell.length_b   1.000
_cell.length_c   1.000
_cell.angle_alpha   90.00
_cell.angle_beta   90.00
_cell.angle_gamma   90.00
#
_symmetry.space_group_name_H-M   'P 1'
#
loop_
_entity.id
_entity.type
_entity.pdbx_description
1 polymer ?
#
loop_
_entity_poly.entity_id
_entity_poly.type
_entity_poly.pdbx_seq_one_letter_code
_entity_poly.pdbx_strand_id
1 'polypeptide(L)'
;MSSIRLLTPAYATILNTHLVCQSVIVKPNELRSALVRPLQIARYGPCRSEKYLAASLAYGTVKNHSFMDESKRTGFLLGHMYLRAQELPGLVTQGRNQDCRFLRWCGRWKC
;
A
#
# COMPACT_ATOMS: atom_id res chain seq x y z
N MET A 1 5.87 -6.71 18.06
CA MET A 1 6.93 -6.64 17.02
C MET A 1 6.45 -7.47 15.83
N SER A 2 6.07 -6.90 14.66
CA SER A 2 6.86 -7.10 13.41
C SER A 2 6.30 -6.36 12.17
N SER A 3 5.67 -5.18 12.28
CA SER A 3 5.16 -4.44 11.08
C SER A 3 6.25 -3.78 10.22
N ILE A 4 7.46 -3.58 10.77
CA ILE A 4 8.59 -2.87 10.11
C ILE A 4 9.06 -3.56 8.81
N ARG A 5 8.90 -4.89 8.67
CA ARG A 5 9.37 -5.61 7.48
C ARG A 5 8.63 -5.23 6.19
N LEU A 6 7.40 -4.69 6.30
CA LEU A 6 6.55 -4.37 5.16
C LEU A 6 6.77 -2.95 4.60
N LEU A 7 7.52 -2.11 5.30
CA LEU A 7 7.82 -0.73 4.89
C LEU A 7 9.19 -0.62 4.21
N THR A 8 9.59 -1.65 3.46
CA THR A 8 10.87 -1.68 2.75
C THR A 8 10.68 -1.47 1.25
N PRO A 9 11.62 -0.80 0.55
CA PRO A 9 11.56 -0.66 -0.89
C PRO A 9 11.50 -2.01 -1.62
N ALA A 10 12.23 -3.01 -1.13
CA ALA A 10 12.23 -4.36 -1.70
C ALA A 10 10.84 -5.00 -1.66
N TYR A 11 10.11 -4.87 -0.55
CA TYR A 11 8.75 -5.38 -0.45
C TYR A 11 7.79 -4.64 -1.41
N ALA A 12 7.93 -3.32 -1.52
CA ALA A 12 7.13 -2.53 -2.46
C ALA A 12 7.39 -2.94 -3.93
N THR A 13 8.64 -3.23 -4.28
CA THR A 13 9.01 -3.76 -5.61
C THR A 13 8.37 -5.12 -5.86
N ILE A 14 8.46 -6.06 -4.91
CA ILE A 14 7.84 -7.38 -5.04
C ILE A 14 6.32 -7.24 -5.27
N LEU A 15 5.65 -6.38 -4.48
CA LEU A 15 4.22 -6.11 -4.68
C LEU A 15 3.92 -5.53 -6.08
N ASN A 16 4.76 -4.64 -6.58
CA ASN A 16 4.60 -4.09 -7.93
C ASN A 16 4.83 -5.15 -9.01
N THR A 17 5.78 -6.09 -8.85
CA THR A 17 5.98 -7.20 -9.80
C THR A 17 4.77 -8.14 -9.93
N HIS A 18 3.90 -8.21 -8.93
CA HIS A 18 2.63 -8.94 -9.04
C HIS A 18 1.57 -8.18 -9.85
N LEU A 19 1.77 -6.89 -10.12
CA LEU A 19 0.84 -6.02 -10.84
C LEU A 19 1.30 -5.71 -12.27
N VAL A 20 2.60 -5.72 -12.51
CA VAL A 20 3.22 -5.40 -13.81
C VAL A 20 4.29 -6.43 -14.18
N CYS A 21 4.51 -6.66 -15.47
CA CYS A 21 5.51 -7.62 -15.94
C CYS A 21 6.95 -7.22 -15.58
N GLN A 22 7.24 -5.91 -15.50
CA GLN A 22 8.55 -5.39 -15.10
C GLN A 22 8.37 -4.25 -14.11
N SER A 23 8.86 -4.43 -12.88
CA SER A 23 8.87 -3.35 -11.88
C SER A 23 10.10 -2.48 -12.06
N VAL A 24 9.89 -1.20 -12.35
CA VAL A 24 10.95 -0.19 -12.44
C VAL A 24 10.66 0.94 -11.45
N ILE A 25 11.62 1.18 -10.56
CA ILE A 25 11.58 2.32 -9.63
C ILE A 25 12.18 3.53 -10.36
N VAL A 26 11.37 4.56 -10.61
CA VAL A 26 11.83 5.79 -11.27
C VAL A 26 12.44 6.75 -10.24
N LYS A 27 11.86 6.79 -9.03
CA LYS A 27 12.25 7.75 -7.99
C LYS A 27 12.50 7.04 -6.66
N PRO A 28 13.70 6.50 -6.41
CA PRO A 28 13.98 5.69 -5.22
C PRO A 28 13.91 6.49 -3.92
N ASN A 29 14.31 7.77 -3.93
CA ASN A 29 14.23 8.64 -2.75
C ASN A 29 12.78 8.97 -2.39
N GLU A 30 11.94 9.17 -3.40
CA GLU A 30 10.52 9.44 -3.21
C GLU A 30 9.76 8.21 -2.69
N LEU A 31 10.15 7.01 -3.13
CA LEU A 31 9.63 5.75 -2.59
C LEU A 31 10.00 5.60 -1.11
N ARG A 32 11.26 5.85 -0.76
CA ARG A 32 11.72 5.81 0.64
C ARG A 32 10.98 6.83 1.49
N SER A 33 10.79 8.04 1.00
CA SER A 33 10.01 9.09 1.66
C SER A 33 8.57 8.63 1.94
N ALA A 34 7.91 8.02 0.95
CA ALA A 34 6.56 7.47 1.11
C ALA A 34 6.49 6.35 2.17
N LEU A 35 7.49 5.47 2.21
CA LEU A 35 7.55 4.35 3.17
C LEU A 35 7.86 4.81 4.61
N VAL A 36 8.65 5.88 4.77
CA VAL A 36 9.00 6.46 6.07
C VAL A 36 7.88 7.32 6.65
N ARG A 37 7.03 7.90 5.80
CA ARG A 37 5.89 8.75 6.21
C ARG A 37 5.01 8.16 7.31
N PRO A 38 4.50 6.90 7.24
CA PRO A 38 3.70 6.32 8.32
C PRO A 38 4.48 6.19 9.64
N LEU A 39 5.79 5.93 9.59
CA LEU A 39 6.63 5.88 10.79
C LEU A 39 6.78 7.26 11.45
N GLN A 40 6.97 8.30 10.63
CA GLN A 40 7.01 9.68 11.12
C GLN A 40 5.67 10.09 11.75
N ILE A 41 4.55 9.79 11.09
CA ILE A 41 3.22 10.11 11.62
C ILE A 41 2.96 9.38 12.94
N ALA A 42 3.31 8.10 13.03
CA ALA A 42 3.17 7.34 14.27
C ALA A 42 4.04 7.91 15.42
N ARG A 43 5.25 8.41 15.10
CA ARG A 43 6.18 8.97 16.09
C ARG A 43 5.77 10.36 16.58
N TYR A 44 5.33 11.23 15.68
CA TYR A 44 4.99 12.62 16.01
C TYR A 44 3.50 12.83 16.34
N GLY A 45 2.63 11.87 16.01
CA GLY A 45 1.19 11.92 16.25
C GLY A 45 0.65 10.57 16.73
N PRO A 46 0.94 10.16 17.97
CA PRO A 46 0.59 8.84 18.48
C PRO A 46 -0.91 8.55 18.54
N CYS A 47 -1.75 9.59 18.53
CA CYS A 47 -3.22 9.45 18.54
C CYS A 47 -3.84 9.15 17.16
N ARG A 48 -3.03 8.92 16.12
CA ARG A 48 -3.53 8.65 14.76
C ARG A 48 -3.86 7.18 14.60
N SER A 49 -5.02 6.89 14.01
CA SER A 49 -5.44 5.51 13.74
C SER A 49 -4.54 4.82 12.72
N GLU A 50 -4.47 3.50 12.79
CA GLU A 50 -3.72 2.65 11.87
C GLU A 50 -4.25 2.79 10.44
N LYS A 51 -5.56 3.04 10.28
CA LYS A 51 -6.18 3.36 9.00
C LYS A 51 -5.63 4.65 8.39
N TYR A 52 -5.36 5.66 9.22
CA TYR A 52 -4.72 6.89 8.78
C TYR A 52 -3.27 6.63 8.34
N LEU A 53 -2.53 5.80 9.07
CA LEU A 53 -1.16 5.40 8.70
C LEU A 53 -1.15 4.66 7.35
N ALA A 54 -2.05 3.69 7.17
CA ALA A 54 -2.23 2.97 5.91
C ALA A 54 -2.57 3.90 4.74
N ALA A 55 -3.49 4.85 4.96
CA ALA A 55 -3.87 5.84 3.96
C ALA A 55 -2.69 6.77 3.62
N SER A 56 -1.89 7.16 4.60
CA SER A 56 -0.71 8.01 4.39
C SER A 56 0.37 7.32 3.55
N LEU A 57 0.56 6.01 3.77
CA LEU A 57 1.47 5.17 2.98
C LEU A 57 1.01 5.06 1.52
N ALA A 58 -0.28 4.75 1.33
CA ALA A 58 -0.88 4.67 0.00
C ALA A 58 -0.77 6.01 -0.72
N TYR A 59 -1.19 7.10 -0.08
CA TYR A 59 -1.15 8.45 -0.62
C TYR A 59 0.27 8.86 -1.05
N GLY A 60 1.28 8.62 -0.18
CA GLY A 60 2.67 8.90 -0.49
C GLY A 60 3.14 8.17 -1.74
N THR A 61 2.86 6.86 -1.83
CA THR A 61 3.27 6.03 -2.97
C THR A 61 2.65 6.51 -4.29
N VAL A 62 1.35 6.85 -4.26
CA VAL A 62 0.63 7.32 -5.45
C VAL A 62 1.08 8.70 -5.88
N LYS A 63 1.17 9.66 -4.96
CA LYS A 63 1.52 11.05 -5.27
C LYS A 63 2.94 11.18 -5.80
N ASN A 64 3.85 10.39 -5.26
CA ASN A 64 5.26 10.50 -5.56
C ASN A 64 5.65 9.88 -6.92
N HIS A 65 4.74 9.16 -7.58
CA HIS A 65 5.00 8.45 -8.83
C HIS A 65 6.30 7.62 -8.74
N SER A 66 6.38 6.82 -7.68
CA SER A 66 7.61 6.11 -7.29
C SER A 66 7.99 5.00 -8.29
N PHE A 67 6.98 4.40 -8.91
CA PHE A 67 7.12 3.36 -9.93
C PHE A 67 6.78 3.90 -11.31
N MET A 68 7.44 3.35 -12.34
CA MET A 68 7.19 3.68 -13.74
C MET A 68 5.73 3.42 -14.10
N ASP A 69 5.22 2.25 -13.72
CA ASP A 69 3.84 1.83 -13.96
C ASP A 69 3.13 1.45 -12.66
N GLU A 70 1.81 1.67 -12.67
CA GLU A 70 0.89 1.20 -11.62
C GLU A 70 1.21 1.65 -10.18
N SER A 71 1.76 2.86 -10.00
CA SER A 71 1.94 3.48 -8.68
C SER A 71 0.63 3.53 -7.87
N LYS A 72 -0.53 3.66 -8.56
CA LYS A 72 -1.88 3.69 -7.96
C LYS A 72 -2.26 2.35 -7.32
N ARG A 73 -2.20 1.25 -8.08
CA ARG A 73 -2.52 -0.09 -7.55
C ARG A 73 -1.51 -0.54 -6.50
N THR A 74 -0.24 -0.22 -6.70
CA THR A 74 0.82 -0.55 -5.74
C THR A 74 0.61 0.18 -4.41
N GLY A 75 0.27 1.47 -4.45
CA GLY A 75 -0.05 2.23 -3.24
C GLY A 75 -1.27 1.68 -2.49
N PHE A 76 -2.33 1.30 -3.22
CA PHE A 76 -3.50 0.65 -2.62
C PHE A 76 -3.15 -0.68 -1.94
N LEU A 77 -2.39 -1.54 -2.64
CA LEU A 77 -1.99 -2.85 -2.12
C LEU A 77 -1.07 -2.71 -0.90
N LEU A 78 -0.13 -1.77 -0.91
CA LEU A 78 0.72 -1.45 0.24
C LEU A 78 -0.10 -1.04 1.48
N GLY A 79 -1.08 -0.15 1.30
CA GLY A 79 -1.99 0.23 2.39
C GLY A 79 -2.82 -0.94 2.91
N HIS A 80 -3.31 -1.80 2.02
CA HIS A 80 -4.03 -3.02 2.39
C HIS A 80 -3.16 -4.00 3.19
N MET A 81 -1.95 -4.28 2.72
CA MET A 81 -1.02 -5.19 3.39
C MET A 81 -0.54 -4.65 4.73
N TYR A 82 -0.37 -3.33 4.84
CA TYR A 82 -0.08 -2.67 6.11
C TYR A 82 -1.17 -2.94 7.14
N LEU A 83 -2.45 -2.76 6.80
CA LEU A 83 -3.55 -3.05 7.73
C LEU A 83 -3.61 -4.52 8.13
N ARG A 84 -3.43 -5.43 7.17
CA ARG A 84 -3.39 -6.88 7.44
C ARG A 84 -2.30 -7.26 8.44
N ALA A 85 -1.18 -6.57 8.39
CA ALA A 85 -0.06 -6.80 9.31
C ALA A 85 -0.24 -6.18 10.70
N GLN A 86 -1.17 -5.23 10.84
CA GLN A 86 -1.65 -4.74 12.12
C GLN A 86 -2.85 -5.59 12.63
N GLU A 87 -3.10 -6.75 12.01
CA GLU A 87 -4.23 -7.63 12.34
C GLU A 87 -5.61 -6.96 12.18
N LEU A 88 -5.66 -5.87 11.42
CA LEU A 88 -6.88 -5.16 11.11
C LEU A 88 -7.53 -5.71 9.83
N PRO A 89 -8.87 -5.61 9.71
CA PRO A 89 -9.53 -5.87 8.45
C PRO A 89 -8.90 -4.98 7.38
N GLY A 90 -8.38 -5.60 6.32
CA GLY A 90 -7.81 -4.88 5.19
C GLY A 90 -8.85 -3.97 4.53
N LEU A 91 -8.40 -3.09 3.63
CA LEU A 91 -9.24 -2.09 2.96
C LEU A 91 -10.48 -2.67 2.24
N VAL A 92 -10.49 -3.96 1.90
CA VAL A 92 -11.57 -4.65 1.16
C VAL A 92 -12.58 -5.35 2.07
N THR A 93 -12.27 -5.53 3.36
CA THR A 93 -13.18 -6.17 4.32
C THR A 93 -14.16 -5.15 4.89
N GLN A 94 -15.31 -4.99 4.23
CA GLN A 94 -16.45 -4.30 4.82
C GLN A 94 -17.17 -5.29 5.75
N GLY A 95 -17.63 -4.79 6.90
CA GLY A 95 -18.18 -5.60 7.99
C GLY A 95 -19.30 -6.56 7.55
N ARG A 96 -19.38 -7.67 8.28
CA ARG A 96 -20.44 -8.70 8.26
C ARG A 96 -21.71 -8.22 7.53
N ASN A 97 -22.03 -8.93 6.43
CA ASN A 97 -23.35 -8.98 5.80
C ASN A 97 -23.62 -8.11 4.55
N GLN A 98 -22.69 -7.96 3.60
CA GLN A 98 -23.03 -7.63 2.20
C GLN A 98 -22.11 -8.35 1.21
N ASP A 99 -22.70 -9.32 0.51
CA ASP A 99 -22.41 -9.81 -0.83
C ASP A 99 -20.96 -9.85 -1.33
N CYS A 100 -20.52 -11.08 -1.55
CA CYS A 100 -19.39 -11.47 -2.38
C CYS A 100 -19.52 -10.94 -3.84
N ARG A 101 -19.32 -9.64 -4.07
CA ARG A 101 -19.32 -9.02 -5.40
C ARG A 101 -18.03 -8.28 -5.78
N PHE A 102 -16.98 -8.38 -4.98
CA PHE A 102 -15.67 -7.78 -5.32
C PHE A 102 -14.74 -8.67 -6.17
N LEU A 103 -15.10 -9.93 -6.43
CA LEU A 103 -14.43 -10.77 -7.44
C LEU A 103 -14.64 -10.25 -8.88
N ARG A 104 -15.40 -9.17 -9.09
CA ARG A 104 -15.56 -8.50 -10.38
C ARG A 104 -14.63 -7.29 -10.56
N TRP A 105 -13.42 -7.32 -9.99
CA TRP A 105 -12.38 -6.30 -10.27
C TRP A 105 -11.14 -6.84 -11.01
N CYS A 106 -11.07 -8.16 -11.24
CA CYS A 106 -10.05 -8.78 -12.11
C CYS A 106 -10.46 -8.86 -13.60
N GLY A 107 -11.65 -8.40 -14.00
CA GLY A 107 -12.22 -8.67 -15.32
C GLY A 107 -11.96 -7.64 -16.43
N ARG A 108 -11.09 -6.63 -16.24
CA ARG A 108 -10.91 -5.60 -17.29
C ARG A 108 -9.59 -4.87 -17.28
N TRP A 109 -8.49 -5.62 -17.34
CA TRP A 109 -7.20 -5.07 -17.72
C TRP A 109 -6.66 -5.93 -18.85
N LYS A 110 -7.12 -5.61 -20.07
CA LYS A 110 -6.53 -6.12 -21.31
C LYS A 110 -5.12 -5.53 -21.43
N CYS A 111 -4.19 -6.39 -21.82
CA CYS A 111 -2.90 -6.05 -22.40
C CYS A 111 -3.05 -5.03 -23.54
#